data_AF-A0AAD3CM04-F1
#
_entry.id   AF-A0AAD3CM04-F1
#
_cell.length_a   1.000
_cell.length_b   1.000
_cell.length_c   1.000
_cell.angle_alpha   90.00
_cell.angle_beta   90.00
_cell.angle_gamma   90.00
#
_symmetry.space_group_name_H-M   'P 1'
#
loop_
_entity.id
_entity.type
_entity.pdbx_description
1 polymer ?
#
loop_
_entity_poly.entity_id
_entity_poly.type
_entity_poly.pdbx_seq_one_letter_code
_entity_poly.pdbx_strand_id
1 'polypeptide(L)'
;MEPTLFSFPDDVFYNMLLFVDEPRSIVSVLCHQITPLGSAADSLVSATSPIWELVLKGYKGSSNSNRSYSNRRTSKRLRRTIFSLKEEVMRAHLHIHDQTEMALDAVDDLATKEEPTKPLSLARLRGIMKKYGPVVNVNQRSESGDTFLVSCCSAKGVTEGVILACVKELIEKYNADPNVEAFYDRSGKLIMGCLLAAVCRGFPTIVKYLLENTTVASDKLYTARIGLLRAYPHKSKYIEGTFSVLEFAEKLNEDDMKCGATHEQLSPFLKCIKLLKKAIETRKSE
;
A
#
# COMPACT_ATOMS: atom_id res chain seq x y z
N MET A 1 -24.57 -21.52 21.75
CA MET A 1 -23.37 -20.67 21.73
C MET A 1 -22.76 -20.82 20.37
N GLU A 2 -22.64 -19.73 19.62
CA GLU A 2 -21.91 -19.76 18.34
C GLU A 2 -20.42 -19.99 18.63
N PRO A 3 -19.72 -20.87 17.89
CA PRO A 3 -18.29 -21.03 18.05
C PRO A 3 -17.60 -19.73 17.66
N THR A 4 -16.93 -19.10 18.62
CA THR A 4 -16.06 -17.95 18.35
C THR A 4 -14.81 -18.42 17.64
N LEU A 5 -14.18 -17.56 16.83
CA LEU A 5 -12.92 -17.82 16.13
C LEU A 5 -11.81 -18.40 17.05
N PHE A 6 -11.93 -18.16 18.35
CA PHE A 6 -11.01 -18.59 19.40
C PHE A 6 -11.29 -19.99 19.97
N SER A 7 -12.30 -20.70 19.44
CA SER A 7 -12.63 -22.08 19.82
C SER A 7 -11.94 -23.12 18.95
N PHE A 8 -11.24 -22.69 17.89
CA PHE A 8 -10.49 -23.59 17.03
C PHE A 8 -9.18 -24.05 17.70
N PRO A 9 -8.76 -25.30 17.47
CA PRO A 9 -7.42 -25.78 17.83
C PRO A 9 -6.30 -24.89 17.26
N ASP A 10 -5.19 -24.75 17.99
CA ASP A 10 -4.06 -23.86 17.68
C ASP A 10 -3.50 -24.04 16.27
N ASP A 11 -3.45 -25.28 15.79
CA ASP A 11 -3.01 -25.68 14.46
C ASP A 11 -3.98 -25.24 13.36
N VAL A 12 -5.29 -25.24 13.62
CA VAL A 12 -6.31 -24.72 12.71
C VAL A 12 -6.29 -23.19 12.67
N PHE A 13 -6.14 -22.55 13.82
CA PHE A 13 -5.98 -21.10 13.92
C PHE A 13 -4.69 -20.62 13.23
N TYR A 14 -3.59 -21.38 13.38
CA TYR A 14 -2.33 -21.17 12.69
C TYR A 14 -2.45 -21.29 11.17
N ASN A 15 -3.11 -22.34 10.69
CA ASN A 15 -3.34 -22.51 9.25
C ASN A 15 -4.29 -21.44 8.69
N MET A 16 -5.27 -20.97 9.47
CA MET A 16 -6.10 -19.83 9.11
C MET A 16 -5.27 -18.55 9.00
N LEU A 17 -4.39 -18.24 9.95
CA LEU A 17 -3.55 -17.05 9.91
C LEU A 17 -2.52 -17.08 8.79
N LEU A 18 -1.94 -18.24 8.50
CA LEU A 18 -1.03 -18.42 7.35
C LEU A 18 -1.76 -18.35 6.01
N PHE A 19 -3.05 -18.68 5.97
CA PHE A 19 -3.90 -18.48 4.80
C PHE A 19 -4.26 -17.00 4.57
N VAL A 20 -4.19 -16.17 5.63
CA VAL A 20 -4.74 -14.81 5.61
C VAL A 20 -3.78 -13.80 4.97
N ASP A 21 -2.45 -13.86 5.18
CA ASP A 21 -1.52 -12.92 4.51
C ASP A 21 0.00 -13.16 4.79
N GLU A 22 0.89 -12.31 4.26
CA GLU A 22 2.33 -12.28 4.57
C GLU A 22 2.63 -12.12 6.09
N PRO A 23 3.79 -12.60 6.60
CA PRO A 23 4.17 -12.50 8.02
C PRO A 23 4.06 -11.09 8.62
N ARG A 24 4.21 -10.05 7.79
CA ARG A 24 4.13 -8.64 8.20
C ARG A 24 2.70 -8.22 8.53
N SER A 25 1.72 -8.69 7.77
CA SER A 25 0.29 -8.46 7.97
C SER A 25 -0.24 -9.28 9.14
N ILE A 26 0.22 -10.52 9.30
CA ILE A 26 -0.15 -11.40 10.42
C ILE A 26 0.19 -10.74 11.77
N VAL A 27 1.34 -10.08 11.90
CA VAL A 27 1.72 -9.40 13.16
C VAL A 27 0.86 -8.18 13.45
N SER A 28 0.48 -7.41 12.44
CA SER A 28 -0.42 -6.28 12.65
C SER A 28 -1.77 -6.75 13.20
N VAL A 29 -2.32 -7.81 12.59
CA VAL A 29 -3.57 -8.44 13.04
C VAL A 29 -3.41 -9.03 14.45
N LEU A 30 -2.35 -9.80 14.71
CA LEU A 30 -2.14 -10.43 16.01
C LEU A 30 -1.88 -9.42 17.13
N CYS A 31 -0.93 -8.51 16.96
CA CYS A 31 -0.48 -7.59 18.02
C CYS A 31 -1.41 -6.41 18.23
N HIS A 32 -1.99 -5.85 17.15
CA HIS A 32 -2.77 -4.62 17.24
C HIS A 32 -4.28 -4.84 17.20
N GLN A 33 -4.76 -5.93 16.60
CA GLN A 33 -6.19 -6.19 16.48
C GLN A 33 -6.68 -7.31 17.41
N ILE A 34 -5.96 -8.43 17.52
CA ILE A 34 -6.46 -9.62 18.25
C ILE A 34 -6.00 -9.64 19.72
N THR A 35 -4.72 -9.39 20.01
CA THR A 35 -4.17 -9.42 21.39
C THR A 35 -4.90 -8.46 22.34
N PRO A 36 -5.29 -7.24 21.94
CA PRO A 36 -6.03 -6.33 22.82
C PRO A 36 -7.48 -6.76 23.11
N LEU A 37 -8.05 -7.68 22.32
CA LEU A 37 -9.48 -8.01 22.35
C LEU A 37 -9.85 -9.21 23.26
N GLY A 38 -8.89 -9.90 23.88
CA GLY A 38 -9.24 -10.96 24.82
C GLY A 38 -8.07 -11.60 25.58
N SER A 39 -8.28 -11.87 26.87
CA SER A 39 -7.32 -12.56 27.76
C SER A 39 -6.98 -13.99 27.31
N ALA A 40 -7.90 -14.66 26.61
CA ALA A 40 -7.70 -15.99 26.04
C ALA A 40 -6.82 -15.96 24.77
N ALA A 41 -6.86 -14.88 23.99
CA ALA A 41 -5.95 -14.70 22.86
C ALA A 41 -4.55 -14.37 23.37
N ASP A 42 -4.44 -13.55 24.43
CA ASP A 42 -3.15 -13.19 25.03
C ASP A 42 -2.41 -14.41 25.63
N SER A 43 -3.12 -15.38 26.21
CA SER A 43 -2.51 -16.62 26.71
C SER A 43 -2.04 -17.55 25.57
N LEU A 44 -2.83 -17.70 24.50
CA LEU A 44 -2.50 -18.50 23.31
C LEU A 44 -1.25 -17.96 22.59
N VAL A 45 -1.25 -16.65 22.38
CA VAL A 45 -0.21 -15.89 21.70
C VAL A 45 1.07 -15.83 22.53
N SER A 46 0.99 -15.88 23.85
CA SER A 46 2.16 -15.88 24.73
C SER A 46 2.74 -17.28 24.97
N ALA A 47 1.99 -18.36 24.71
CA ALA A 47 2.42 -19.74 24.92
C ALA A 47 3.22 -20.35 23.76
N THR A 48 3.09 -19.82 22.53
CA THR A 48 3.62 -20.44 21.30
C THR A 48 4.93 -19.79 20.82
N SER A 49 6.04 -20.11 21.52
CA SER A 49 7.42 -19.73 21.14
C SER A 49 7.80 -19.96 19.66
N PRO A 50 7.37 -21.06 18.98
CA PRO A 50 7.79 -21.34 17.60
C PRO A 50 7.25 -20.33 16.57
N ILE A 51 6.06 -19.78 16.80
CA ILE A 51 5.41 -18.83 15.88
C ILE A 51 6.22 -17.54 15.83
N TRP A 52 6.61 -17.02 16.98
CA TRP A 52 7.38 -15.79 17.07
C TRP A 52 8.78 -15.92 16.49
N GLU A 53 9.43 -17.09 16.62
CA GLU A 53 10.72 -17.33 15.99
C GLU A 53 10.64 -17.34 14.46
N LEU A 54 9.60 -17.95 13.89
CA LEU A 54 9.38 -17.97 12.44
C LEU A 54 9.11 -16.58 11.88
N VAL A 55 8.24 -15.82 12.56
CA VAL A 55 7.94 -14.42 12.21
C VAL A 55 9.19 -13.55 12.32
N LEU A 56 9.98 -13.71 13.38
CA LEU A 56 11.22 -12.96 13.58
C LEU A 56 12.28 -13.29 12.51
N LYS A 57 12.33 -14.54 12.03
CA LYS A 57 13.17 -14.94 10.88
C LYS A 57 12.73 -14.23 9.59
N GLY A 58 11.42 -14.10 9.36
CA GLY A 58 10.87 -13.32 8.25
C GLY A 58 11.31 -11.85 8.26
N TYR A 59 11.40 -11.25 9.46
CA TYR A 59 11.85 -9.85 9.62
C TYR A 59 13.35 -9.64 9.47
N LYS A 60 14.16 -10.61 9.90
CA LYS A 60 15.63 -10.53 9.80
C LYS A 60 16.16 -10.85 8.38
N GLY A 61 15.28 -11.29 7.47
CA GLY A 61 15.62 -11.74 6.12
C GLY A 61 16.37 -13.07 6.12
N SER A 62 16.39 -13.77 4.97
CA SER A 62 17.12 -15.03 4.75
C SER A 62 18.65 -14.84 4.71
N SER A 63 19.16 -13.87 5.46
CA SER A 63 20.59 -13.74 5.70
C SER A 63 20.98 -14.91 6.59
N ASN A 64 21.68 -15.88 6.01
CA ASN A 64 22.41 -16.97 6.65
C ASN A 64 23.51 -16.46 7.61
N SER A 65 23.26 -15.42 8.40
CA SER A 65 24.01 -15.21 9.61
C SER A 65 23.49 -16.22 10.62
N ASN A 66 24.12 -17.40 10.62
CA ASN A 66 24.38 -18.13 11.85
C ASN A 66 25.12 -17.18 12.82
N ARG A 67 24.40 -16.19 13.36
CA ARG A 67 24.70 -15.71 14.70
C ARG A 67 24.17 -16.79 15.60
N SER A 68 24.95 -17.85 15.70
CA SER A 68 25.07 -18.58 16.95
C SER A 68 24.98 -17.51 18.04
N TYR A 69 24.00 -17.63 18.93
CA TYR A 69 23.99 -16.92 20.20
C TYR A 69 25.28 -17.34 20.91
N SER A 70 26.41 -16.79 20.51
CA SER A 70 27.66 -16.96 21.19
C SER A 70 27.39 -16.33 22.54
N ASN A 71 27.53 -17.14 23.58
CA ASN A 71 27.62 -16.76 24.98
C ASN A 71 28.69 -15.67 25.17
N ARG A 72 28.43 -14.45 24.71
CA ARG A 72 29.17 -13.27 25.09
C ARG A 72 28.74 -13.02 26.53
N ARG A 73 29.64 -13.34 27.46
CA ARG A 73 29.57 -12.93 28.87
C ARG A 73 29.26 -11.44 28.92
N THR A 74 27.98 -11.10 29.03
CA THR A 74 27.53 -9.75 29.34
C THR A 74 27.76 -9.54 30.82
N SER A 75 28.39 -8.41 31.16
CA SER A 75 28.63 -8.02 32.54
C SER A 75 27.30 -8.00 33.31
N LYS A 76 27.26 -8.64 34.49
CA LYS A 76 26.06 -8.80 35.37
C LYS A 76 25.30 -7.50 35.68
N ARG A 77 25.89 -6.33 35.44
CA ARG A 77 25.32 -5.00 35.73
C ARG A 77 24.43 -4.42 34.62
N LEU A 78 24.41 -5.06 33.45
CA LEU A 78 23.44 -4.81 32.38
C LEU A 78 22.69 -6.11 32.12
N ARG A 79 21.89 -6.56 33.11
CA ARG A 79 20.78 -7.46 32.77
C ARG A 79 19.82 -6.65 31.92
N ARG A 80 20.07 -6.65 30.61
CA ARG A 80 19.03 -6.42 29.61
C ARG A 80 17.87 -7.30 30.07
N THR A 81 16.72 -6.70 30.35
CA THR A 81 15.46 -7.44 30.44
C THR A 81 15.44 -8.42 29.27
N ILE A 82 15.44 -9.72 29.57
CA ILE A 82 15.29 -10.76 28.56
C ILE A 82 13.87 -10.55 28.05
N PHE A 83 13.76 -9.81 26.95
CA PHE A 83 12.49 -9.56 26.33
C PHE A 83 11.94 -10.88 25.82
N SER A 84 10.64 -11.07 25.95
CA SER A 84 10.00 -12.24 25.35
C SER A 84 10.16 -12.18 23.82
N LEU A 85 10.15 -13.32 23.13
CA LEU A 85 10.21 -13.37 21.66
C LEU A 85 9.08 -12.53 21.02
N LYS A 86 7.91 -12.50 21.65
CA LYS A 86 6.77 -11.62 21.31
C LYS A 86 7.17 -10.15 21.33
N GLU A 87 7.81 -9.67 22.40
CA GLU A 87 8.29 -8.28 22.50
C GLU A 87 9.39 -7.95 21.48
N GLU A 88 10.26 -8.92 21.15
CA GLU A 88 11.25 -8.74 20.09
C GLU A 88 10.60 -8.59 18.71
N VAL A 89 9.57 -9.40 18.42
CA VAL A 89 8.79 -9.29 17.17
C VAL A 89 8.02 -7.98 17.12
N MET A 90 7.37 -7.57 18.21
CA MET A 90 6.66 -6.29 18.28
C MET A 90 7.59 -5.11 18.01
N ARG A 91 8.80 -5.10 18.59
CA ARG A 91 9.78 -4.04 18.29
C ARG A 91 10.27 -4.07 16.85
N ALA A 92 10.49 -5.26 16.29
CA ALA A 92 10.89 -5.38 14.89
C ALA A 92 9.78 -4.86 13.95
N HIS A 93 8.52 -5.17 14.26
CA HIS A 93 7.36 -4.69 13.52
C HIS A 93 7.24 -3.16 13.59
N LEU A 94 7.26 -2.58 14.79
CA LEU A 94 7.21 -1.13 14.98
C LEU A 94 8.35 -0.43 14.26
N HIS A 95 9.58 -0.96 14.38
CA HIS A 95 10.72 -0.39 13.66
C HIS A 95 10.49 -0.36 12.14
N ILE A 96 9.90 -1.40 11.56
CA ILE A 96 9.60 -1.44 10.13
C ILE A 96 8.50 -0.49 9.75
N HIS A 97 7.44 -0.42 10.58
CA HIS A 97 6.36 0.52 10.41
C HIS A 97 6.92 1.95 10.37
N ASP A 98 7.70 2.34 11.38
CA ASP A 98 8.31 3.67 11.49
C ASP A 98 9.23 3.97 10.30
N GLN A 99 10.10 3.03 9.92
CA GLN A 99 10.98 3.21 8.76
C GLN A 99 10.19 3.35 7.45
N THR A 100 9.10 2.61 7.32
CA THR A 100 8.23 2.65 6.13
C THR A 100 7.46 3.97 6.06
N GLU A 101 6.94 4.43 7.18
CA GLU A 101 6.25 5.71 7.31
C GLU A 101 7.18 6.88 6.99
N MET A 102 8.37 6.92 7.58
CA MET A 102 9.39 7.92 7.25
C MET A 102 9.80 7.89 5.77
N ALA A 103 9.80 6.72 5.14
CA ALA A 103 10.11 6.57 3.73
C ALA A 103 8.95 7.04 2.83
N LEU A 104 7.70 6.76 3.22
CA LEU A 104 6.50 7.26 2.57
C LEU A 104 6.43 8.78 2.64
N ASP A 105 6.61 9.37 3.81
CA ASP A 105 6.64 10.83 4.00
C ASP A 105 7.68 11.49 3.10
N ALA A 106 8.87 10.88 3.00
CA ALA A 106 9.92 11.37 2.12
C ALA A 106 9.54 11.29 0.63
N VAL A 107 8.75 10.30 0.20
CA VAL A 107 8.25 10.19 -1.18
C VAL A 107 7.09 11.16 -1.41
N ASP A 108 6.16 11.28 -0.47
CA ASP A 108 5.03 12.22 -0.50
C ASP A 108 5.52 13.66 -0.58
N ASP A 109 6.57 14.00 0.17
CA ASP A 109 7.22 15.31 0.11
C ASP A 109 7.77 15.63 -1.28
N LEU A 110 8.33 14.64 -1.98
CA LEU A 110 8.84 14.80 -3.34
C LEU A 110 7.72 14.83 -4.39
N ALA A 111 6.57 14.23 -4.08
CA ALA A 111 5.43 14.09 -4.98
C ALA A 111 4.45 15.26 -4.89
N THR A 112 4.20 15.81 -3.71
CA THR A 112 3.06 16.72 -3.47
C THR A 112 3.42 18.20 -3.39
N LYS A 113 4.67 18.55 -3.07
CA LYS A 113 5.12 19.96 -2.96
C LYS A 113 4.87 20.70 -4.27
N GLU A 114 4.19 21.85 -4.21
CA GLU A 114 3.80 22.64 -5.40
C GLU A 114 5.01 23.25 -6.11
N GLU A 115 6.03 23.64 -5.35
CA GLU A 115 7.34 24.06 -5.86
C GLU A 115 8.44 23.20 -5.23
N PRO A 116 8.60 21.95 -5.68
CA PRO A 116 9.62 21.10 -5.12
C PRO A 116 10.97 21.61 -5.61
N THR A 117 11.80 22.14 -4.70
CA THR A 117 13.23 22.41 -4.98
C THR A 117 13.92 21.17 -5.57
N LYS A 118 13.37 19.99 -5.28
CA LYS A 118 13.82 18.67 -5.75
C LYS A 118 12.60 17.79 -6.06
N PRO A 119 12.10 17.71 -7.31
CA PRO A 119 10.94 16.87 -7.66
C PRO A 119 11.24 15.37 -7.55
N LEU A 120 10.21 14.53 -7.52
CA LEU A 120 10.38 13.07 -7.59
C LEU A 120 11.21 12.66 -8.82
N SER A 121 12.19 11.78 -8.61
CA SER A 121 12.95 11.14 -9.67
C SER A 121 13.29 9.71 -9.28
N LEU A 122 13.55 8.85 -10.27
CA LEU A 122 13.91 7.45 -10.00
C LEU A 122 15.15 7.32 -9.10
N ALA A 123 16.14 8.20 -9.29
CA ALA A 123 17.35 8.21 -8.45
C ALA A 123 17.03 8.57 -6.99
N ARG A 124 16.12 9.52 -6.76
CA ARG A 124 15.69 9.92 -5.41
C ARG A 124 14.86 8.83 -4.75
N LEU A 125 13.93 8.22 -5.49
CA LEU A 125 13.17 7.07 -5.01
C LEU A 125 14.10 5.94 -4.58
N ARG A 126 15.05 5.53 -5.44
CA ARG A 126 16.07 4.53 -5.10
C ARG A 126 16.90 4.94 -3.89
N GLY A 127 17.22 6.22 -3.75
CA GLY A 127 17.92 6.77 -2.59
C GLY A 127 17.12 6.59 -1.29
N ILE A 128 15.82 6.89 -1.31
CA ILE A 128 14.90 6.66 -0.17
C ILE A 128 14.82 5.16 0.12
N MET A 129 14.50 4.34 -0.88
CA MET A 129 14.39 2.89 -0.71
C MET A 129 15.69 2.26 -0.19
N LYS A 130 16.86 2.79 -0.55
CA LYS A 130 18.15 2.33 -0.01
C LYS A 130 18.42 2.82 1.42
N LYS A 131 18.00 4.06 1.73
CA LYS A 131 18.22 4.68 3.05
C LYS A 131 17.38 4.00 4.14
N TYR A 132 16.12 3.69 3.82
CA TYR A 132 15.17 3.09 4.75
C TYR A 132 15.01 1.58 4.53
N GLY A 133 15.46 1.04 3.39
CA GLY A 133 15.51 -0.41 3.10
C GLY A 133 16.62 -1.14 3.88
N PRO A 134 16.62 -2.49 3.92
CA PRO A 134 15.83 -3.44 3.11
C PRO A 134 14.45 -3.79 3.69
N VAL A 135 14.05 -3.13 4.77
CA VAL A 135 12.95 -3.61 5.63
C VAL A 135 11.61 -2.93 5.36
N VAL A 136 11.56 -1.98 4.41
CA VAL A 136 10.35 -1.22 4.06
C VAL A 136 9.24 -2.15 3.58
N ASN A 137 8.02 -1.90 4.05
CA ASN A 137 6.81 -2.50 3.51
C ASN A 137 6.22 -1.58 2.43
N VAL A 138 6.50 -1.85 1.15
CA VAL A 138 6.08 -0.96 0.05
C VAL A 138 4.57 -0.89 -0.16
N ASN A 139 3.80 -1.82 0.40
CA ASN A 139 2.35 -1.88 0.30
C ASN A 139 1.66 -1.27 1.53
N GLN A 140 2.43 -0.88 2.55
CA GLN A 140 1.90 -0.13 3.68
C GLN A 140 1.35 1.21 3.20
N ARG A 141 0.26 1.63 3.83
CA ARG A 141 -0.35 2.94 3.65
C ARG A 141 0.19 3.90 4.71
N SER A 142 0.41 5.15 4.32
CA SER A 142 0.72 6.22 5.26
C SER A 142 -0.52 6.63 6.06
N GLU A 143 -0.37 7.54 7.02
CA GLU A 143 -1.51 8.16 7.72
C GLU A 143 -2.48 8.86 6.76
N SER A 144 -1.98 9.40 5.63
CA SER A 144 -2.81 10.02 4.60
C SER A 144 -3.62 9.00 3.78
N GLY A 145 -3.26 7.73 3.93
CA GLY A 145 -3.85 6.59 3.23
C GLY A 145 -3.04 6.13 2.03
N ASP A 146 -2.10 6.90 1.51
CA ASP A 146 -1.44 6.58 0.24
C ASP A 146 -0.35 5.50 0.42
N THR A 147 -0.20 4.63 -0.59
CA THR A 147 0.97 3.74 -0.71
C THR A 147 2.04 4.41 -1.57
N PHE A 148 3.26 3.87 -1.59
CA PHE A 148 4.34 4.38 -2.46
C PHE A 148 3.91 4.52 -3.92
N LEU A 149 3.11 3.56 -4.43
CA LEU A 149 2.57 3.60 -5.79
C LEU A 149 1.58 4.75 -5.98
N VAL A 150 0.65 4.93 -5.05
CA VAL A 150 -0.35 6.01 -5.12
C VAL A 150 0.32 7.38 -5.03
N SER A 151 1.30 7.53 -4.12
CA SER A 151 2.12 8.73 -3.97
C SER A 151 2.86 9.08 -5.26
N CYS A 152 3.53 8.10 -5.88
CA CYS A 152 4.21 8.31 -7.16
C CYS A 152 3.23 8.70 -8.28
N CYS A 153 2.10 7.98 -8.40
CA CYS A 153 1.06 8.28 -9.39
C CYS A 153 0.37 9.62 -9.15
N SER A 154 0.41 10.13 -7.92
CA SER A 154 -0.14 11.43 -7.52
C SER A 154 0.90 12.56 -7.55
N ALA A 155 2.13 12.32 -8.04
CA ALA A 155 3.14 13.35 -8.12
C ALA A 155 2.70 14.54 -8.99
N LYS A 156 2.97 15.77 -8.54
CA LYS A 156 2.74 17.03 -9.25
C LYS A 156 4.07 17.56 -9.78
N GLY A 157 4.05 18.24 -10.93
CA GLY A 157 5.26 18.84 -11.51
C GLY A 157 6.30 17.82 -12.03
N VAL A 158 5.91 16.56 -12.22
CA VAL A 158 6.77 15.48 -12.70
C VAL A 158 6.20 14.94 -14.01
N THR A 159 7.07 14.73 -15.00
CA THR A 159 6.65 14.16 -16.29
C THR A 159 6.22 12.70 -16.13
N GLU A 160 5.20 12.29 -16.89
CA GLU A 160 4.67 10.93 -16.86
C GLU A 160 5.75 9.84 -17.04
N GLY A 161 6.75 10.06 -17.91
CA GLY A 161 7.84 9.09 -18.13
C GLY A 161 8.69 8.84 -16.89
N VAL A 162 8.91 9.84 -16.05
CA VAL A 162 9.63 9.70 -14.77
C VAL A 162 8.77 8.93 -13.77
N ILE A 163 7.47 9.23 -13.70
CA ILE A 163 6.53 8.52 -12.83
C ILE A 163 6.46 7.05 -13.24
N LEU A 164 6.36 6.75 -14.54
CA LEU A 164 6.36 5.38 -15.05
C LEU A 164 7.63 4.63 -14.64
N ALA A 165 8.80 5.27 -14.71
CA ALA A 165 10.06 4.65 -14.29
C ALA A 165 10.07 4.32 -12.78
N CYS A 166 9.51 5.21 -11.95
CA CYS A 166 9.32 4.95 -10.51
C CYS A 166 8.34 3.80 -10.24
N VAL A 167 7.20 3.79 -10.94
CA VAL A 167 6.16 2.73 -10.82
C VAL A 167 6.74 1.37 -11.21
N LYS A 168 7.49 1.29 -12.31
CA LYS A 168 8.19 0.07 -12.72
C LYS A 168 9.18 -0.41 -11.66
N GLU A 169 10.02 0.48 -11.14
CA GLU A 169 10.97 0.10 -10.08
C GLU A 169 10.24 -0.45 -8.84
N LEU A 170 9.15 0.19 -8.41
CA LEU A 170 8.38 -0.27 -7.25
C LEU A 170 7.76 -1.66 -7.47
N ILE A 171 7.13 -1.89 -8.62
CA ILE A 171 6.48 -3.17 -8.93
C ILE A 171 7.54 -4.26 -9.19
N GLU A 172 8.48 -4.02 -10.11
CA GLU A 172 9.39 -5.05 -10.61
C GLU A 172 10.50 -5.41 -9.61
N LYS A 173 10.95 -4.46 -8.79
CA LYS A 173 12.08 -4.67 -7.87
C LYS A 173 11.69 -4.75 -6.41
N TYR A 174 10.67 -3.99 -6.01
CA TYR A 174 10.23 -3.96 -4.62
C TYR A 174 8.92 -4.72 -4.38
N ASN A 175 8.35 -5.37 -5.41
CA ASN A 175 7.11 -6.14 -5.34
C ASN A 175 5.93 -5.31 -4.79
N ALA A 176 5.84 -4.04 -5.18
CA ALA A 176 4.69 -3.22 -4.84
C ALA A 176 3.44 -3.78 -5.55
N ASP A 177 2.37 -3.97 -4.79
CA ASP A 177 1.10 -4.49 -5.29
C ASP A 177 0.24 -3.33 -5.80
N PRO A 178 -0.10 -3.29 -7.11
CA PRO A 178 -0.98 -2.27 -7.65
C PRO A 178 -2.46 -2.48 -7.27
N ASN A 179 -2.83 -3.62 -6.66
CA ASN A 179 -4.20 -3.98 -6.28
C ASN A 179 -4.58 -3.58 -4.86
N VAL A 180 -3.72 -2.88 -4.11
CA VAL A 180 -4.06 -2.42 -2.76
C VAL A 180 -5.33 -1.58 -2.81
N GLU A 181 -6.38 -2.08 -2.15
CA GLU A 181 -7.76 -1.67 -2.39
C GLU A 181 -8.03 -0.23 -1.97
N ALA A 182 -8.75 0.52 -2.81
CA ALA A 182 -9.26 1.84 -2.45
C ALA A 182 -10.28 1.72 -1.32
N PHE A 183 -10.27 2.64 -0.35
CA PHE A 183 -11.19 2.61 0.79
C PHE A 183 -11.50 4.02 1.30
N TYR A 184 -12.49 4.11 2.19
CA TYR A 184 -12.81 5.34 2.90
C TYR A 184 -12.10 5.40 4.23
N ASP A 185 -11.44 6.52 4.48
CA ASP A 185 -11.08 6.84 5.85
C ASP A 185 -12.33 7.20 6.67
N ARG A 186 -12.12 7.38 7.98
CA ARG A 186 -13.19 7.75 8.92
C ARG A 186 -13.79 9.14 8.63
N SER A 187 -13.12 9.97 7.83
CA SER A 187 -13.59 11.30 7.42
C SER A 187 -14.47 11.24 6.17
N GLY A 188 -14.61 10.07 5.54
CA GLY A 188 -15.35 9.92 4.29
C GLY A 188 -14.56 10.36 3.06
N LYS A 189 -13.24 10.54 3.18
CA LYS A 189 -12.34 10.81 2.06
C LYS A 189 -11.97 9.49 1.38
N LEU A 190 -12.09 9.43 0.05
CA LEU A 190 -11.61 8.28 -0.71
C LEU A 190 -10.08 8.27 -0.74
N ILE A 191 -9.51 7.18 -0.28
CA ILE A 191 -8.11 6.83 -0.48
C ILE A 191 -8.04 5.97 -1.73
N MET A 192 -7.37 6.47 -2.77
CA MET A 192 -7.36 5.83 -4.08
C MET A 192 -6.46 4.59 -4.12
N GLY A 193 -6.77 3.70 -5.06
CA GLY A 193 -5.83 2.70 -5.56
C GLY A 193 -4.93 3.29 -6.66
N CYS A 194 -3.83 2.59 -6.98
CA CYS A 194 -2.83 3.06 -7.95
C CYS A 194 -3.44 3.32 -9.34
N LEU A 195 -4.23 2.38 -9.86
CA LEU A 195 -4.88 2.52 -11.18
C LEU A 195 -5.80 3.74 -11.23
N LEU A 196 -6.63 3.93 -10.19
CA LEU A 196 -7.53 5.07 -10.10
C LEU A 196 -6.76 6.39 -10.03
N ALA A 197 -5.68 6.45 -9.26
CA ALA A 197 -4.83 7.64 -9.19
C ALA A 197 -4.23 7.99 -10.57
N ALA A 198 -3.69 7.01 -11.30
CA ALA A 198 -3.15 7.21 -12.64
C ALA A 198 -4.22 7.67 -13.65
N VAL A 199 -5.42 7.10 -13.58
CA VAL A 199 -6.59 7.49 -14.39
C VAL A 199 -7.02 8.91 -14.04
N CYS A 200 -7.12 9.27 -12.76
CA CYS A 200 -7.44 10.62 -12.30
C CYS A 200 -6.37 11.66 -12.66
N ARG A 201 -5.12 11.26 -12.95
CA ARG A 201 -4.10 12.21 -13.41
C ARG A 201 -3.94 12.28 -14.92
N GLY A 202 -4.32 11.23 -15.63
CA GLY A 202 -4.35 11.23 -17.10
C GLY A 202 -3.04 10.78 -17.65
N PHE A 203 -2.53 9.71 -17.05
CA PHE A 203 -1.28 9.09 -17.39
C PHE A 203 -1.54 7.80 -18.19
N PRO A 204 -1.86 7.91 -19.50
CA PRO A 204 -2.24 6.76 -20.31
C PRO A 204 -1.12 5.71 -20.44
N THR A 205 0.15 6.11 -20.39
CA THR A 205 1.27 5.16 -20.45
C THR A 205 1.38 4.33 -19.17
N ILE A 206 1.09 4.94 -18.01
CA ILE A 206 1.04 4.23 -16.73
C ILE A 206 -0.17 3.32 -16.68
N VAL A 207 -1.36 3.80 -17.08
CA VAL A 207 -2.58 2.99 -17.16
C VAL A 207 -2.37 1.78 -18.07
N LYS A 208 -1.78 1.99 -19.26
CA LYS A 208 -1.43 0.90 -20.17
C LYS A 208 -0.50 -0.10 -19.50
N TYR A 209 0.58 0.38 -18.87
CA TYR A 209 1.53 -0.50 -18.18
C TYR A 209 0.86 -1.35 -17.11
N LEU A 210 0.04 -0.73 -16.23
CA LEU A 210 -0.68 -1.44 -15.17
C LEU A 210 -1.64 -2.49 -15.75
N LEU A 211 -2.43 -2.14 -16.77
CA LEU A 211 -3.39 -3.08 -17.35
C LEU A 211 -2.73 -4.27 -18.09
N GLU A 212 -1.59 -4.03 -18.74
CA GLU A 212 -0.91 -5.06 -19.55
C GLU A 212 0.07 -5.93 -18.75
N ASN A 213 0.70 -5.41 -17.69
CA ASN A 213 1.81 -6.07 -17.02
C ASN A 213 1.47 -6.52 -15.59
N THR A 214 0.24 -6.27 -15.12
CA THR A 214 -0.17 -6.64 -13.76
C THR A 214 -1.61 -7.17 -13.77
N THR A 215 -1.98 -7.96 -12.76
CA THR A 215 -3.32 -8.52 -12.58
C THR A 215 -4.30 -7.49 -12.00
N VAL A 216 -4.18 -6.22 -12.40
CA VAL A 216 -4.98 -5.15 -11.80
C VAL A 216 -6.46 -5.36 -12.08
N ALA A 217 -7.27 -5.42 -11.03
CA ALA A 217 -8.70 -5.60 -11.15
C ALA A 217 -9.38 -4.26 -11.55
N SER A 218 -9.53 -4.03 -12.86
CA SER A 218 -10.24 -2.87 -13.42
C SER A 218 -11.74 -2.83 -13.08
N ASP A 219 -12.31 -4.00 -12.77
CA ASP A 219 -13.75 -4.23 -12.66
C ASP A 219 -14.23 -4.19 -11.21
N LYS A 220 -13.32 -4.03 -10.24
CA LYS A 220 -13.68 -3.86 -8.84
C LYS A 220 -14.49 -2.57 -8.69
N LEU A 221 -15.69 -2.71 -8.17
CA LEU A 221 -16.53 -1.59 -7.76
C LEU A 221 -15.95 -0.99 -6.50
N TYR A 222 -15.89 0.33 -6.46
CA TYR A 222 -15.64 1.10 -5.25
C TYR A 222 -16.75 2.11 -5.08
N THR A 223 -17.20 2.29 -3.85
CA THR A 223 -17.99 3.47 -3.52
C THR A 223 -17.09 4.69 -3.75
N ALA A 224 -17.55 5.72 -4.45
CA ALA A 224 -16.86 6.98 -4.69
C ALA A 224 -17.67 8.12 -4.05
N ARG A 225 -17.04 8.88 -3.14
CA ARG A 225 -17.41 10.18 -2.58
C ARG A 225 -16.15 11.03 -2.74
N ILE A 226 -15.81 11.32 -3.99
CA ILE A 226 -14.56 12.01 -4.28
C ILE A 226 -14.83 13.51 -4.28
N GLY A 227 -14.34 14.16 -3.23
CA GLY A 227 -13.93 15.56 -3.31
C GLY A 227 -12.54 15.62 -3.95
N LEU A 228 -12.46 16.25 -5.12
CA LEU A 228 -11.23 16.64 -5.82
C LEU A 228 -10.25 15.52 -6.19
N LEU A 229 -10.37 15.05 -7.44
CA LEU A 229 -9.21 14.84 -8.31
C LEU A 229 -9.61 15.05 -9.78
N ARG A 230 -9.52 16.30 -10.30
CA ARG A 230 -9.00 16.60 -11.66
C ARG A 230 -9.02 18.07 -12.13
N ALA A 231 -7.88 18.41 -12.77
CA ALA A 231 -7.60 19.03 -14.07
C ALA A 231 -8.29 20.31 -14.60
N TYR A 232 -9.37 20.81 -14.02
CA TYR A 232 -9.94 22.10 -14.45
C TYR A 232 -10.47 22.86 -13.23
N PRO A 233 -10.27 24.20 -13.12
CA PRO A 233 -10.06 24.90 -11.85
C PRO A 233 -11.28 25.04 -10.94
N HIS A 234 -12.38 24.32 -11.20
CA HIS A 234 -13.52 24.26 -10.29
C HIS A 234 -13.29 23.23 -9.19
N LYS A 235 -12.87 23.75 -8.03
CA LYS A 235 -12.56 22.99 -6.81
C LYS A 235 -13.79 22.46 -6.05
N SER A 236 -15.01 22.77 -6.48
CA SER A 236 -16.26 22.40 -5.79
C SER A 236 -16.95 21.12 -6.34
N LYS A 237 -16.23 20.32 -7.15
CA LYS A 237 -16.78 19.09 -7.75
C LYS A 237 -16.90 17.99 -6.71
N TYR A 238 -18.05 17.31 -6.72
CA TYR A 238 -18.32 16.15 -5.89
C TYR A 238 -19.01 15.07 -6.72
N ILE A 239 -18.39 13.90 -6.82
CA ILE A 239 -18.98 12.72 -7.44
C ILE A 239 -19.30 11.73 -6.32
N GLU A 240 -20.58 11.41 -6.18
CA GLU A 240 -21.10 10.41 -5.23
C GLU A 240 -21.76 9.26 -5.97
N GLY A 241 -21.46 8.03 -5.55
CA GLY A 241 -22.06 6.80 -6.09
C GLY A 241 -21.16 5.59 -5.88
N THR A 242 -21.50 4.48 -6.50
CA THR A 242 -20.64 3.28 -6.55
C THR A 242 -20.26 3.05 -8.00
N PHE A 243 -18.95 2.96 -8.27
CA PHE A 243 -18.41 2.95 -9.62
C PHE A 243 -17.27 1.94 -9.73
N SER A 244 -17.16 1.30 -10.87
CA SER A 244 -15.90 0.73 -11.36
C SER A 244 -14.92 1.85 -11.76
N VAL A 245 -13.66 1.47 -12.03
CA VAL A 245 -12.64 2.43 -12.50
C VAL A 245 -13.08 3.11 -13.80
N LEU A 246 -13.71 2.36 -14.71
CA LEU A 246 -14.20 2.89 -15.97
C LEU A 246 -15.38 3.84 -15.77
N GLU A 247 -16.42 3.43 -15.03
CA GLU A 247 -17.61 4.25 -14.80
C GLU A 247 -17.26 5.57 -14.10
N PHE A 248 -16.34 5.52 -13.15
CA PHE A 248 -15.87 6.72 -12.49
C PHE A 248 -15.12 7.65 -13.47
N ALA A 249 -14.27 7.09 -14.33
CA ALA A 249 -13.53 7.88 -15.31
C ALA A 249 -14.48 8.54 -16.34
N GLU A 250 -15.50 7.82 -16.79
CA GLU A 250 -16.55 8.35 -17.66
C GLU A 250 -17.34 9.47 -16.97
N LYS A 251 -17.74 9.24 -15.71
CA LYS A 251 -18.47 10.25 -14.93
C LYS A 251 -17.66 11.52 -14.73
N LEU A 252 -16.38 11.37 -14.40
CA LEU A 252 -15.45 12.48 -14.23
C LEU A 252 -15.26 13.25 -15.54
N ASN A 253 -15.24 12.55 -16.69
CA ASN A 253 -15.15 13.19 -18.00
C ASN A 253 -16.41 14.00 -18.34
N GLU A 254 -17.60 13.44 -18.08
CA GLU A 254 -18.86 14.17 -18.25
C GLU A 254 -18.89 15.46 -17.44
N ASP A 255 -18.48 15.39 -16.18
CA ASP A 255 -18.50 16.53 -15.28
C ASP A 255 -17.40 17.56 -15.63
N ASP A 256 -16.22 17.12 -16.08
CA ASP A 256 -15.19 18.03 -16.62
C ASP A 256 -15.70 18.79 -17.86
N MET A 257 -16.38 18.10 -18.79
CA MET A 257 -16.99 18.71 -19.97
C MET A 257 -18.11 19.70 -19.61
N LYS A 258 -18.98 19.38 -18.64
CA LYS A 258 -20.02 20.31 -18.14
C LYS A 258 -19.42 21.57 -17.54
N CYS A 259 -18.24 21.48 -16.95
CA CYS A 259 -17.49 22.62 -16.42
C CYS A 259 -16.68 23.39 -17.48
N GLY A 260 -16.87 23.09 -18.77
CA GLY A 260 -16.26 23.84 -19.86
C GLY A 260 -14.84 23.39 -20.22
N ALA A 261 -14.39 22.22 -19.79
CA ALA A 261 -13.14 21.64 -20.29
C ALA A 261 -13.28 21.28 -21.78
N THR A 262 -12.24 21.53 -22.57
CA THR A 262 -12.24 21.18 -24.00
C THR A 262 -11.77 19.74 -24.22
N HIS A 263 -12.16 19.15 -25.36
CA HIS A 263 -11.69 17.83 -25.76
C HIS A 263 -10.15 17.72 -25.85
N GLU A 264 -9.48 18.80 -26.23
CA GLU A 264 -8.01 18.85 -26.31
C GLU A 264 -7.38 18.76 -24.91
N GLN A 265 -7.94 19.49 -23.93
CA GLN A 265 -7.49 19.46 -22.53
C GLN A 265 -7.69 18.07 -21.90
N LEU A 266 -8.75 17.37 -22.30
CA LEU A 266 -9.08 16.02 -21.81
C LEU A 266 -8.45 14.89 -22.64
N SER A 267 -7.69 15.19 -23.70
CA SER A 267 -7.14 14.17 -24.61
C SER A 267 -6.36 13.06 -23.90
N PRO A 268 -5.44 13.33 -22.95
CA PRO A 268 -4.76 12.28 -22.19
C PRO A 268 -5.71 11.41 -21.35
N PHE A 269 -6.80 12.00 -20.86
CA PHE A 269 -7.80 11.29 -20.07
C PHE A 269 -8.67 10.37 -20.92
N LEU A 270 -9.12 10.86 -22.07
CA LEU A 270 -9.88 10.08 -23.04
C LEU A 270 -9.07 8.86 -23.52
N LYS A 271 -7.74 8.99 -23.65
CA LYS A 271 -6.85 7.85 -23.88
C LYS A 271 -6.89 6.82 -22.75
N CYS A 272 -6.92 7.26 -21.49
CA CYS A 272 -7.06 6.36 -20.34
C CYS A 272 -8.40 5.60 -20.38
N ILE A 273 -9.51 6.30 -20.65
CA ILE A 273 -10.85 5.68 -20.79
C ILE A 273 -10.84 4.63 -21.91
N LYS A 274 -10.25 4.95 -23.06
CA LYS A 274 -10.14 4.00 -24.18
C LYS A 274 -9.33 2.74 -23.81
N LEU A 275 -8.24 2.90 -23.05
CA LEU A 275 -7.45 1.77 -22.57
C LEU A 275 -8.23 0.88 -21.60
N LEU A 276 -8.97 1.49 -20.67
CA LEU A 276 -9.84 0.76 -19.74
C LEU A 276 -10.91 -0.03 -20.47
N LYS A 277 -11.64 0.58 -21.42
CA LYS A 277 -12.64 -0.11 -22.24
C LYS A 277 -12.08 -1.34 -22.93
N LYS A 278 -10.93 -1.16 -23.61
CA LYS A 278 -10.26 -2.26 -24.31
C LYS A 278 -9.87 -3.39 -23.35
N ALA A 279 -9.33 -3.07 -22.18
CA ALA A 279 -8.92 -4.08 -21.20
C ALA A 279 -10.12 -4.89 -20.67
N ILE A 280 -11.25 -4.22 -20.40
CA ILE A 280 -12.49 -4.85 -19.94
C ILE A 280 -13.09 -5.74 -21.03
N GLU A 281 -13.11 -5.28 -22.28
CA GLU A 281 -13.58 -6.06 -23.43
C GLU A 281 -12.74 -7.33 -23.63
N THR A 282 -11.41 -7.22 -23.51
CA THR A 282 -10.50 -8.35 -23.67
C THR A 282 -10.73 -9.42 -22.60
N ARG A 283 -10.98 -9.03 -21.35
CA ARG A 283 -11.26 -9.96 -20.24
C ARG A 283 -12.62 -10.64 -20.35
N LYS A 284 -13.62 -10.00 -20.96
CA LYS A 284 -14.93 -10.63 -21.21
C LYS A 284 -14.89 -11.68 -22.32
N SER A 285 -13.86 -11.67 -23.17
CA SER A 285 -13.67 -12.64 -24.25
C SER A 285 -12.78 -13.84 -23.88
N GLU A 286 -12.18 -13.82 -22.69
CA GLU A 286 -11.44 -14.95 -22.09
C GLU A 286 -12.37 -15.79 -21.21
#